data_AF-B3M2E8-F1
#
_entry.id   AF-B3M2E8-F1
#
_cell.length_a   1.000
_cell.length_b   1.000
_cell.length_c   1.000
_cell.angle_alpha   90.00
_cell.angle_beta   90.00
_cell.angle_gamma   90.00
#
_symmetry.space_group_name_H-M   'P 1'
#
loop_
_entity.id
_entity.type
_entity.pdbx_description
1 polymer ?
#
loop_
_entity_poly.entity_id
_entity_poly.type
_entity_poly.pdbx_seq_one_letter_code
_entity_poly.pdbx_strand_id
1 'polypeptide(L)'
;MPEEKMVAAGSYRLRKQFRNETYRRKEKDMPWTKKILDLDQKKLFGRTAWAWFRIIGFYMVLYLLITIIVIFWYTLFKLVVLEKDRPHWLKDAPGLSVFPTNESTVSYYKNLMSEIVPLVDKIDDVLYRLKDNAMEYFSYCNDDEAWGFSVGRPCFFIKLNYVYGFTAHTYDSVSDLPNNAPAELEEHVQKFAGTNRIWLTCKVTEGPSPKIEYIPGPYYTISHTMTGTQRVVAVQLNDLVPNSEVFITCTAWARNLPIDLQYNGKGHVKFSINMRVGTKQAPEPLNQSPMTHSKEKMDTSAPEPHNLNAALLDMPPEVEPPAESVNVGREPLMEPPETGPGPDLLDMPSPPELEPPEEGVDGSRVSPMKPPESGPDYGPPTEPPS
;
A
#
# COMPACT_ATOMS: atom_id res chain seq x y z
N MET A 1 -65.58 68.00 -40.85
CA MET A 1 -66.32 66.99 -40.06
C MET A 1 -66.55 65.78 -40.95
N PRO A 2 -66.04 64.59 -40.62
CA PRO A 2 -66.64 63.35 -41.09
C PRO A 2 -67.68 62.84 -40.08
N GLU A 3 -68.75 62.28 -40.62
CA GLU A 3 -69.93 61.78 -39.89
C GLU A 3 -69.58 60.64 -38.93
N GLU A 4 -70.01 60.76 -37.67
CA GLU A 4 -69.92 59.67 -36.70
C GLU A 4 -70.92 58.57 -37.07
N LYS A 5 -70.36 57.45 -37.56
CA LYS A 5 -71.10 56.22 -37.81
C LYS A 5 -71.52 55.60 -36.47
N MET A 6 -72.73 55.92 -36.02
CA MET A 6 -73.30 55.34 -34.80
C MET A 6 -73.57 53.85 -35.00
N VAL A 7 -72.90 53.00 -34.20
CA VAL A 7 -73.12 51.55 -34.17
C VAL A 7 -74.14 51.23 -33.08
N ALA A 8 -75.22 50.53 -33.43
CA ALA A 8 -76.27 50.15 -32.48
C ALA A 8 -75.72 49.20 -31.39
N ALA A 9 -76.07 49.47 -30.13
CA ALA A 9 -75.65 48.69 -28.98
C ALA A 9 -76.37 47.32 -28.93
N GLY A 10 -75.82 46.34 -29.65
CA GLY A 10 -76.15 44.92 -29.45
C GLY A 10 -75.42 44.33 -28.24
N SER A 11 -75.96 43.26 -27.65
CA SER A 11 -75.34 42.57 -26.52
C SER A 11 -74.00 41.93 -26.93
N TYR A 12 -72.89 42.50 -26.47
CA TYR A 12 -71.57 41.95 -26.73
C TYR A 12 -71.17 40.99 -25.60
N ARG A 13 -70.86 39.72 -25.93
CA ARG A 13 -70.24 38.77 -24.99
C ARG A 13 -68.73 39.00 -24.96
N LEU A 14 -68.25 39.68 -23.92
CA LEU A 14 -66.81 39.70 -23.59
C LEU A 14 -66.38 38.30 -23.14
N ARG A 15 -65.75 37.51 -24.02
CA ARG A 15 -64.99 36.34 -23.55
C ARG A 15 -63.71 36.84 -22.89
N LYS A 16 -63.59 36.64 -21.58
CA LYS A 16 -62.36 36.88 -20.83
C LYS A 16 -61.26 35.98 -21.43
N GLN A 17 -60.38 36.57 -22.25
CA GLN A 17 -59.23 35.84 -22.78
C GLN A 17 -58.17 35.79 -21.68
N PHE A 18 -58.00 34.62 -21.05
CA PHE A 18 -56.86 34.34 -20.17
C PHE A 18 -55.61 34.12 -21.02
N ARG A 19 -55.11 35.21 -21.62
CA ARG A 19 -53.95 35.19 -22.52
C ARG A 19 -52.75 34.48 -21.86
N ASN A 20 -52.54 34.72 -20.57
CA ASN A 20 -51.49 34.07 -19.77
C ASN A 20 -51.68 32.55 -19.60
N GLU A 21 -52.91 32.05 -19.49
CA GLU A 21 -53.14 30.60 -19.41
C GLU A 21 -52.85 29.91 -20.74
N THR A 22 -53.20 30.55 -21.86
CA THR A 22 -52.93 30.00 -23.19
C THR A 22 -51.44 29.94 -23.51
N TYR A 23 -50.64 30.92 -23.08
CA TYR A 23 -49.17 30.86 -23.20
C TYR A 23 -48.58 29.76 -22.31
N ARG A 24 -49.02 29.64 -21.05
CA ARG A 24 -48.57 28.57 -20.14
C ARG A 24 -48.90 27.17 -20.63
N ARG A 25 -50.06 26.97 -21.27
CA ARG A 25 -50.44 25.68 -21.88
C ARG A 25 -49.54 25.38 -23.09
N LYS A 26 -49.32 26.35 -23.98
CA LYS A 26 -48.42 26.20 -25.13
C LYS A 26 -46.97 25.86 -24.76
N GLU A 27 -46.43 26.41 -23.66
CA GLU A 27 -45.10 26.05 -23.17
C GLU A 27 -45.04 24.63 -22.60
N LYS A 28 -46.12 24.17 -21.94
CA LYS A 28 -46.23 22.80 -21.42
C LYS A 28 -46.32 21.77 -22.55
N ASP A 29 -47.13 22.07 -23.57
CA ASP A 29 -47.46 21.17 -24.68
C ASP A 29 -46.38 21.11 -25.78
N MET A 30 -45.23 21.78 -25.58
CA MET A 30 -44.15 21.81 -26.56
C MET A 30 -43.34 20.49 -26.55
N PRO A 31 -43.06 19.88 -27.73
CA PRO A 31 -42.30 18.64 -27.82
C PRO A 31 -40.90 18.82 -27.23
N TRP A 32 -40.38 17.77 -26.59
CA TRP A 32 -39.14 17.83 -25.81
C TRP A 32 -37.92 18.31 -26.62
N THR A 33 -37.86 17.95 -27.90
CA THR A 33 -36.83 18.42 -28.85
C THR A 33 -36.79 19.95 -28.98
N LYS A 34 -37.96 20.61 -29.02
CA LYS A 34 -38.06 22.07 -29.08
C LYS A 34 -37.75 22.76 -27.74
N LYS A 35 -37.85 22.04 -26.61
CA LYS A 35 -37.43 22.56 -25.29
C LYS A 35 -35.91 22.59 -25.14
N ILE A 36 -35.21 21.69 -25.81
CA ILE A 36 -33.74 21.60 -25.79
C ILE A 36 -33.12 22.54 -26.83
N LEU A 37 -33.65 22.51 -28.05
CA LEU A 37 -33.12 23.26 -29.19
C LEU A 37 -34.26 23.93 -29.95
N ASP A 38 -34.41 25.23 -29.74
CA ASP A 38 -35.32 26.06 -30.52
C ASP A 38 -34.49 26.84 -31.55
N LEU A 39 -34.34 26.27 -32.75
CA LEU A 39 -33.60 26.88 -33.85
C LEU A 39 -34.24 28.18 -34.33
N ASP A 40 -35.57 28.28 -34.29
CA ASP A 40 -36.33 29.45 -34.74
C ASP A 40 -36.08 30.66 -33.82
N GLN A 41 -36.00 30.41 -32.50
CA GLN A 41 -35.71 31.45 -31.51
C GLN A 41 -34.22 31.56 -31.15
N LYS A 42 -33.34 30.76 -31.75
CA LYS A 42 -31.91 30.64 -31.42
C LYS A 42 -31.67 30.42 -29.92
N LYS A 43 -32.48 29.57 -29.29
CA LYS A 43 -32.38 29.23 -27.86
C LYS A 43 -31.90 27.80 -27.66
N LEU A 44 -30.90 27.63 -26.81
CA LEU A 44 -30.34 26.37 -26.34
C LEU A 44 -30.70 26.22 -24.85
N PHE A 45 -31.42 25.15 -24.48
CA PHE A 45 -31.91 24.91 -23.12
C PHE A 45 -32.62 26.14 -22.51
N GLY A 46 -33.51 26.76 -23.30
CA GLY A 46 -34.29 27.91 -22.87
C GLY A 46 -33.54 29.25 -22.76
N ARG A 47 -32.24 29.31 -23.05
CA ARG A 47 -31.43 30.54 -23.04
C ARG A 47 -30.80 30.82 -24.40
N THR A 48 -30.50 32.09 -24.67
CA THR A 48 -29.79 32.47 -25.90
C THR A 48 -28.30 32.08 -25.80
N ALA A 49 -27.65 31.83 -26.94
CA ALA A 49 -26.21 31.54 -26.99
C ALA A 49 -25.37 32.63 -26.30
N TRP A 50 -25.81 33.89 -26.39
CA TRP A 50 -25.19 35.02 -25.70
C TRP A 50 -25.26 34.92 -24.17
N ALA A 51 -26.41 34.48 -23.63
CA ALA A 51 -26.55 34.26 -22.19
C ALA A 51 -25.67 33.09 -21.71
N TRP A 52 -25.53 32.04 -22.51
CA TRP A 52 -24.60 30.94 -22.24
C TRP A 52 -23.14 31.39 -22.25
N PHE A 53 -22.72 32.18 -23.24
CA PHE A 53 -21.36 32.72 -23.29
C PHE A 53 -21.03 33.58 -22.06
N ARG A 54 -21.98 34.42 -21.60
CA ARG A 54 -21.82 35.20 -20.37
C ARG A 54 -21.66 34.32 -19.12
N ILE A 55 -22.47 33.27 -19.01
CA ILE A 55 -22.41 32.32 -17.89
C ILE A 55 -21.08 31.56 -17.91
N ILE A 56 -20.67 31.03 -19.06
CA ILE A 56 -19.41 30.30 -19.23
C ILE A 56 -18.23 31.23 -18.93
N GLY A 57 -18.22 32.45 -19.47
CA GLY A 57 -17.17 33.43 -19.18
C GLY A 57 -17.08 33.77 -17.70
N PHE A 58 -18.22 33.93 -17.02
CA PHE A 58 -18.25 34.14 -15.57
C PHE A 58 -17.63 32.96 -14.80
N TYR A 59 -18.04 31.72 -15.10
CA TYR A 59 -17.49 30.54 -14.42
C TYR A 59 -16.03 30.29 -14.77
N MET A 60 -15.59 30.55 -16.01
CA MET A 60 -14.19 30.43 -16.41
C MET A 60 -13.30 31.37 -15.59
N VAL A 61 -13.70 32.63 -15.43
CA VAL A 61 -12.96 33.61 -14.61
C VAL A 61 -13.02 33.23 -13.12
N LEU A 62 -14.20 32.81 -12.64
CA LEU A 62 -14.37 32.39 -11.25
C LEU A 62 -13.47 31.20 -10.90
N TYR A 63 -13.47 30.15 -11.71
CA TYR A 63 -12.64 28.98 -11.48
C TYR A 63 -11.16 29.29 -11.66
N LEU A 64 -10.79 30.16 -12.61
CA LEU A 64 -9.41 30.64 -12.73
C LEU A 64 -8.95 31.33 -11.44
N LEU A 65 -9.77 32.22 -10.87
CA LEU A 65 -9.46 32.87 -9.60
C LEU A 65 -9.34 31.86 -8.44
N ILE A 66 -10.27 30.90 -8.36
CA ILE A 66 -10.21 29.83 -7.36
C ILE A 66 -8.93 29.02 -7.51
N THR A 67 -8.52 28.65 -8.73
CA THR A 67 -7.28 27.89 -8.95
C THR A 67 -6.04 28.67 -8.52
N ILE A 68 -5.99 29.98 -8.77
CA ILE A 68 -4.89 30.84 -8.30
C ILE A 68 -4.83 30.84 -6.77
N ILE A 69 -5.97 30.96 -6.09
CA ILE A 69 -6.04 30.91 -4.63
C ILE A 69 -5.55 29.55 -4.11
N VAL A 70 -6.00 28.44 -4.71
CA VAL A 70 -5.58 27.09 -4.31
C VAL A 70 -4.08 26.88 -4.53
N ILE A 71 -3.53 27.32 -5.67
CA ILE A 71 -2.09 27.24 -5.95
C ILE A 71 -1.30 28.08 -4.93
N PHE A 72 -1.78 29.27 -4.59
CA PHE A 72 -1.17 30.11 -3.57
C PHE A 72 -1.14 29.41 -2.19
N TRP A 73 -2.26 28.85 -1.75
CA TRP A 73 -2.30 28.11 -0.48
C TRP A 73 -1.46 26.83 -0.50
N TYR A 74 -1.43 26.11 -1.63
CA TYR A 74 -0.60 24.91 -1.78
C TYR A 74 0.89 25.25 -1.73
N THR A 75 1.32 26.31 -2.44
CA THR A 75 2.72 26.76 -2.44
C THR A 75 3.14 27.27 -1.06
N LEU A 76 2.29 28.03 -0.38
CA LEU A 76 2.53 28.45 1.00
C LEU A 76 2.63 27.25 1.95
N PHE A 77 1.72 26.28 1.85
CA PHE A 77 1.77 25.06 2.66
C PHE A 77 3.05 24.26 2.41
N LYS A 78 3.47 24.12 1.14
CA LYS A 78 4.69 23.41 0.76
C LYS A 78 5.97 24.09 1.23
N LEU A 79 6.02 25.42 1.26
CA LEU A 79 7.22 26.18 1.63
C LEU A 79 7.32 26.48 3.13
N VAL A 80 6.20 26.71 3.80
CA VAL A 80 6.17 27.13 5.22
C VAL A 80 5.92 25.95 6.16
N VAL A 81 5.01 25.04 5.81
CA VAL A 81 4.56 23.98 6.73
C VAL A 81 5.33 22.67 6.52
N LEU A 82 5.69 22.34 5.27
CA LEU A 82 6.45 21.13 4.96
C LEU A 82 7.94 21.43 4.87
N GLU A 83 8.67 21.13 5.94
CA GLU A 83 10.12 20.97 5.87
C GLU A 83 10.47 19.83 4.88
N LYS A 84 11.52 20.01 4.07
CA LYS A 84 11.90 19.04 3.03
C LYS A 84 12.52 17.76 3.61
N ASP A 85 13.21 17.88 4.74
CA ASP A 85 14.10 16.82 5.24
C ASP A 85 13.43 15.90 6.28
N ARG A 86 12.28 16.29 6.83
CA ARG A 86 11.55 15.45 7.80
C ARG A 86 10.04 15.65 7.75
N PRO A 87 9.26 14.59 8.02
CA PRO A 87 7.82 14.73 8.18
C PRO A 87 7.49 15.49 9.47
N HIS A 88 6.50 16.37 9.42
CA HIS A 88 6.04 17.13 10.60
C HIS A 88 5.33 16.23 11.62
N TRP A 89 4.50 15.30 11.14
CA TRP A 89 3.84 14.30 11.97
C TRP A 89 4.57 12.97 11.83
N LEU A 90 5.22 12.56 12.93
CA LEU A 90 5.96 11.31 13.00
C LEU A 90 4.98 10.16 13.26
N LYS A 91 5.27 9.02 12.64
CA LYS A 91 4.67 7.75 13.05
C LYS A 91 5.29 7.34 14.38
N ASP A 92 4.54 6.62 15.21
CA ASP A 92 5.03 6.08 16.48
C ASP A 92 6.06 4.96 16.22
N ALA A 93 5.80 3.75 16.70
CA ALA A 93 6.72 2.64 16.52
C ALA A 93 6.71 2.08 15.08
N PRO A 94 7.86 1.53 14.63
CA PRO A 94 7.93 0.82 13.36
C PRO A 94 7.11 -0.47 13.42
N GLY A 95 6.47 -0.78 12.30
CA GLY A 95 5.79 -2.05 12.12
C GLY A 95 6.70 -3.14 11.56
N LEU A 96 6.25 -4.38 11.63
CA LEU A 96 6.87 -5.51 10.96
C LEU A 96 6.11 -5.85 9.67
N SER A 97 6.85 -6.33 8.68
CA SER A 97 6.31 -6.86 7.43
C SER A 97 7.03 -8.16 7.10
N VAL A 98 6.36 -9.06 6.40
CA VAL A 98 6.94 -10.29 5.88
C VAL A 98 6.83 -10.30 4.37
N PHE A 99 7.83 -10.85 3.68
CA PHE A 99 7.79 -11.11 2.23
C PHE A 99 8.36 -12.51 1.96
N PRO A 100 7.95 -13.21 0.87
CA PRO A 100 7.50 -12.71 -0.45
C PRO A 100 6.03 -12.30 -0.64
N THR A 101 5.10 -12.69 0.22
CA THR A 101 3.66 -12.47 -0.03
C THR A 101 3.11 -11.25 0.69
N ASN A 102 2.15 -10.58 0.05
CA ASN A 102 1.38 -9.52 0.71
C ASN A 102 0.21 -10.07 1.52
N GLU A 103 -0.19 -11.31 1.22
CA GLU A 103 -1.25 -12.04 1.92
C GLU A 103 -0.67 -12.75 3.14
N SER A 104 -1.52 -12.94 4.15
CA SER A 104 -1.15 -13.65 5.37
C SER A 104 -0.94 -15.14 5.15
N THR A 105 -1.38 -15.72 4.03
CA THR A 105 -1.34 -17.16 3.78
C THR A 105 -0.56 -17.47 2.51
N VAL A 106 0.43 -18.34 2.62
CA VAL A 106 1.30 -18.75 1.51
C VAL A 106 1.06 -20.21 1.23
N SER A 107 0.33 -20.51 0.16
CA SER A 107 0.18 -21.87 -0.33
C SER A 107 0.87 -22.03 -1.68
N TYR A 108 1.73 -23.03 -1.81
CA TYR A 108 2.40 -23.33 -3.07
C TYR A 108 2.57 -24.84 -3.25
N TYR A 109 2.61 -25.28 -4.50
CA TYR A 109 3.01 -26.65 -4.84
C TYR A 109 4.52 -26.75 -5.04
N LYS A 110 5.17 -27.64 -4.29
CA LYS A 110 6.63 -27.86 -4.36
C LYS A 110 7.12 -28.24 -5.77
N ASN A 111 6.31 -28.99 -6.52
CA ASN A 111 6.68 -29.49 -7.84
C ASN A 111 6.35 -28.50 -8.98
N LEU A 112 5.75 -27.35 -8.67
CA LEU A 112 5.23 -26.43 -9.68
C LEU A 112 6.00 -25.10 -9.67
N MET A 113 6.96 -24.99 -10.58
CA MET A 113 7.79 -23.78 -10.69
C MET A 113 6.97 -22.53 -11.02
N SER A 114 5.83 -22.64 -11.71
CA SER A 114 4.99 -21.48 -12.02
C SER A 114 4.42 -20.78 -10.79
N GLU A 115 4.31 -21.46 -9.64
CA GLU A 115 3.92 -20.84 -8.37
C GLU A 115 5.12 -20.36 -7.55
N ILE A 116 6.28 -20.99 -7.72
CA ILE A 116 7.51 -20.65 -6.98
C ILE A 116 8.20 -19.42 -7.56
N VAL A 117 8.35 -19.35 -8.89
CA VAL A 117 9.00 -18.24 -9.59
C VAL A 117 8.48 -16.85 -9.16
N PRO A 118 7.16 -16.57 -9.12
CA PRO A 118 6.69 -15.25 -8.69
C PRO A 118 6.96 -14.93 -7.21
N LEU A 119 7.24 -15.94 -6.37
CA LEU A 119 7.70 -15.72 -4.99
C LEU A 119 9.18 -15.35 -4.99
N VAL A 120 9.99 -16.08 -5.75
CA VAL A 120 11.43 -15.82 -5.92
C VAL A 120 11.68 -14.43 -6.50
N ASP A 121 10.99 -14.07 -7.59
CA ASP A 121 11.12 -12.76 -8.24
C ASP A 121 10.81 -11.60 -7.27
N LYS A 122 9.84 -11.77 -6.38
CA LYS A 122 9.51 -10.78 -5.36
C LYS A 122 10.60 -10.65 -4.29
N ILE A 123 11.21 -11.76 -3.89
CA ILE A 123 12.35 -11.74 -2.96
C ILE A 123 13.50 -10.99 -3.61
N ASP A 124 13.85 -11.34 -4.84
CA ASP A 124 14.98 -10.74 -5.56
C ASP A 124 14.78 -9.24 -5.79
N ASP A 125 13.58 -8.80 -6.22
CA ASP A 125 13.25 -7.37 -6.36
C ASP A 125 13.36 -6.62 -5.02
N VAL A 126 12.87 -7.20 -3.93
CA VAL A 126 12.98 -6.57 -2.61
C VAL A 126 14.42 -6.50 -2.13
N LEU A 127 15.20 -7.57 -2.31
CA LEU A 127 16.60 -7.62 -1.90
C LEU A 127 17.48 -6.69 -2.74
N TYR A 128 17.23 -6.59 -4.05
CA TYR A 128 17.91 -5.66 -4.93
C TYR A 128 17.69 -4.19 -4.52
N ARG A 129 16.46 -3.84 -4.10
CA ARG A 129 16.12 -2.49 -3.61
C ARG A 129 16.85 -2.11 -2.32
N LEU A 130 17.41 -3.06 -1.58
CA LEU A 130 18.15 -2.79 -0.34
C LEU A 130 19.57 -2.25 -0.60
N LYS A 131 20.13 -2.36 -1.83
CA LYS A 131 21.42 -1.80 -2.29
C LYS A 131 22.71 -2.26 -1.57
N ASP A 132 22.62 -2.96 -0.44
CA ASP A 132 23.75 -3.35 0.43
C ASP A 132 24.24 -4.80 0.18
N ASN A 133 24.42 -5.22 -1.07
CA ASN A 133 24.78 -6.61 -1.43
C ASN A 133 23.92 -7.68 -0.72
N ALA A 134 22.63 -7.39 -0.56
CA ALA A 134 21.71 -8.20 0.23
C ALA A 134 21.63 -9.67 -0.25
N MET A 135 21.79 -9.89 -1.55
CA MET A 135 21.82 -11.23 -2.16
C MET A 135 22.97 -12.08 -1.60
N GLU A 136 24.16 -11.51 -1.47
CA GLU A 136 25.33 -12.20 -0.92
C GLU A 136 25.16 -12.42 0.59
N TYR A 137 24.63 -11.42 1.29
CA TYR A 137 24.40 -11.47 2.73
C TYR A 137 23.45 -12.60 3.15
N PHE A 138 22.41 -12.87 2.35
CA PHE A 138 21.44 -13.94 2.58
C PHE A 138 21.69 -15.19 1.74
N SER A 139 22.87 -15.33 1.14
CA SER A 139 23.23 -16.46 0.25
C SER A 139 23.01 -17.83 0.89
N TYR A 140 23.20 -17.97 2.21
CA TYR A 140 22.96 -19.22 2.94
C TYR A 140 21.50 -19.71 2.85
N CYS A 141 20.54 -18.82 2.61
CA CYS A 141 19.15 -19.23 2.40
C CYS A 141 18.82 -19.62 0.95
N ASN A 142 19.75 -19.38 0.01
CA ASN A 142 19.53 -19.48 -1.43
C ASN A 142 20.40 -20.56 -2.09
N ASP A 143 20.51 -21.73 -1.46
CA ASP A 143 21.29 -22.87 -1.99
C ASP A 143 20.75 -23.38 -3.34
N ASP A 144 19.45 -23.24 -3.58
CA ASP A 144 18.71 -23.80 -4.72
C ASP A 144 18.31 -22.75 -5.78
N GLU A 145 18.83 -21.52 -5.69
CA GLU A 145 18.42 -20.34 -6.49
C GLU A 145 16.91 -20.02 -6.41
N ALA A 146 16.20 -20.67 -5.49
CA ALA A 146 14.78 -20.52 -5.28
C ALA A 146 14.45 -20.30 -3.80
N TRP A 147 15.39 -19.74 -3.02
CA TRP A 147 15.22 -19.38 -1.60
C TRP A 147 14.66 -20.52 -0.73
N GLY A 148 15.02 -21.76 -1.05
CA GLY A 148 14.60 -22.98 -0.38
C GLY A 148 13.19 -23.47 -0.68
N PHE A 149 12.42 -22.77 -1.53
CA PHE A 149 11.05 -23.18 -1.90
C PHE A 149 11.03 -24.48 -2.71
N SER A 150 12.06 -24.75 -3.51
CA SER A 150 12.13 -25.95 -4.35
C SER A 150 12.55 -27.19 -3.55
N VAL A 151 13.42 -27.00 -2.55
CA VAL A 151 13.85 -28.07 -1.63
C VAL A 151 12.77 -28.38 -0.57
N GLY A 152 11.86 -27.43 -0.30
CA GLY A 152 10.84 -27.53 0.75
C GLY A 152 11.34 -27.02 2.11
N ARG A 153 12.36 -26.16 2.10
CA ARG A 153 12.88 -25.40 3.25
C ARG A 153 12.72 -23.90 2.98
N PRO A 154 11.50 -23.37 2.84
CA PRO A 154 11.27 -22.02 2.34
C PRO A 154 11.83 -20.96 3.28
N CYS A 155 12.40 -19.91 2.68
CA CYS A 155 12.93 -18.76 3.38
C CYS A 155 11.95 -17.58 3.37
N PHE A 156 11.62 -17.06 4.55
CA PHE A 156 10.82 -15.85 4.70
C PHE A 156 11.67 -14.72 5.22
N PHE A 157 11.39 -13.50 4.77
CA PHE A 157 12.13 -12.33 5.20
C PHE A 157 11.22 -11.43 6.01
N ILE A 158 11.66 -11.16 7.24
CA ILE A 158 10.96 -10.28 8.16
C ILE A 158 11.68 -8.94 8.12
N LYS A 159 10.93 -7.93 7.68
CA LYS A 159 11.41 -6.57 7.49
C LYS A 159 10.81 -5.65 8.54
N LEU A 160 11.69 -4.97 9.25
CA LEU A 160 11.35 -3.85 10.11
C LEU A 160 11.16 -2.58 9.28
N ASN A 161 9.99 -1.97 9.40
CA ASN A 161 9.67 -0.76 8.64
C ASN A 161 10.49 0.43 9.14
N TYR A 162 11.01 1.24 8.22
CA TYR A 162 11.75 2.44 8.58
C TYR A 162 10.80 3.55 9.05
N VAL A 163 11.09 4.12 10.21
CA VAL A 163 10.41 5.30 10.76
C VAL A 163 11.48 6.36 11.05
N TYR A 164 11.23 7.58 10.54
CA TYR A 164 12.16 8.70 10.72
C TYR A 164 12.29 9.07 12.20
N GLY A 165 13.52 9.23 12.69
CA GLY A 165 13.79 9.62 14.09
C GLY A 165 13.52 8.53 15.13
N PHE A 166 13.16 7.31 14.74
CA PHE A 166 12.95 6.22 15.68
C PHE A 166 14.29 5.62 16.11
N THR A 167 14.55 5.63 17.42
CA THR A 167 15.66 4.94 18.07
C THR A 167 15.11 3.85 18.97
N ALA A 168 15.50 2.59 18.74
CA ALA A 168 15.03 1.48 19.56
C ALA A 168 15.69 1.48 20.93
N HIS A 169 14.89 1.31 21.97
CA HIS A 169 15.36 1.09 23.34
C HIS A 169 15.44 -0.40 23.61
N THR A 170 16.66 -0.92 23.77
CA THR A 170 16.93 -2.36 23.78
C THR A 170 16.83 -2.99 25.16
N TYR A 171 16.85 -4.32 25.16
CA TYR A 171 17.01 -5.11 26.36
C TYR A 171 18.45 -5.61 26.40
N ASP A 172 19.22 -5.14 27.38
CA ASP A 172 20.65 -5.43 27.47
C ASP A 172 20.94 -6.58 28.45
N SER A 173 20.03 -6.79 29.43
CA SER A 173 20.11 -7.85 30.43
C SER A 173 18.83 -8.68 30.48
N VAL A 174 18.95 -9.95 30.89
CA VAL A 174 17.82 -10.88 31.06
C VAL A 174 16.80 -10.35 32.07
N SER A 175 17.26 -9.64 33.10
CA SER A 175 16.39 -9.01 34.11
C SER A 175 15.48 -7.92 33.55
N ASP A 176 15.82 -7.33 32.39
CA ASP A 176 15.02 -6.28 31.78
C ASP A 176 13.91 -6.84 30.89
N LEU A 177 13.92 -8.15 30.61
CA LEU A 177 12.92 -8.77 29.74
C LEU A 177 11.54 -8.76 30.43
N PRO A 178 10.47 -8.56 29.67
CA PRO A 178 9.13 -8.63 30.21
C PRO A 178 8.74 -10.08 30.52
N ASN A 179 7.88 -10.29 31.51
CA ASN A 179 7.45 -11.63 31.97
C ASN A 179 6.77 -12.49 30.88
N ASN A 180 6.30 -11.88 29.80
CA ASN A 180 5.69 -12.57 28.65
C ASN A 180 6.73 -13.00 27.59
N ALA A 181 8.01 -12.77 27.84
CA ALA A 181 9.09 -13.15 26.94
C ALA A 181 9.23 -14.69 26.82
N PRO A 182 9.58 -15.20 25.63
CA PRO A 182 9.99 -16.60 25.43
C PRO A 182 11.27 -16.95 26.19
N ALA A 183 11.40 -18.19 26.66
CA ALA A 183 12.67 -18.70 27.19
C ALA A 183 13.81 -18.67 26.14
N GLU A 184 13.49 -18.92 24.86
CA GLU A 184 14.44 -18.81 23.73
C GLU A 184 15.05 -17.41 23.63
N LEU A 185 14.30 -16.37 23.99
CA LEU A 185 14.78 -14.99 23.93
C LEU A 185 15.83 -14.74 25.01
N GLU A 186 15.65 -15.31 26.20
CA GLU A 186 16.62 -15.18 27.29
C GLU A 186 17.98 -15.77 26.90
N GLU A 187 17.98 -16.94 26.25
CA GLU A 187 19.20 -17.58 25.74
C GLU A 187 19.89 -16.71 24.68
N HIS A 188 19.12 -16.14 23.74
CA HIS A 188 19.67 -15.25 22.72
C HIS A 188 20.29 -13.98 23.32
N VAL A 189 19.64 -13.38 24.31
CA VAL A 189 20.14 -12.18 25.00
C VAL A 189 21.42 -12.50 25.77
N GLN A 190 21.50 -13.65 26.43
CA GLN A 190 22.72 -14.09 27.11
C GLN A 190 23.86 -14.36 26.12
N LYS A 191 23.57 -15.02 25.00
CA LYS A 191 24.56 -15.40 23.99
C LYS A 191 25.16 -14.19 23.26
N PHE A 192 24.36 -13.16 23.01
CA PHE A 192 24.75 -11.97 22.25
C PHE A 192 24.78 -10.70 23.11
N ALA A 193 25.04 -10.85 24.41
CA ALA A 193 25.03 -9.76 25.40
C ALA A 193 25.96 -8.59 25.00
N GLY A 194 25.57 -7.37 25.39
CA GLY A 194 26.42 -6.18 25.30
C GLY A 194 26.33 -5.37 24.00
N THR A 195 25.35 -5.65 23.12
CA THR A 195 25.13 -4.83 21.92
C THR A 195 23.67 -4.42 21.76
N ASN A 196 23.46 -3.16 21.37
CA ASN A 196 22.13 -2.60 21.13
C ASN A 196 21.48 -3.29 19.92
N ARG A 197 20.59 -4.24 20.18
CA ARG A 197 19.87 -5.03 19.18
C ARG A 197 18.38 -5.06 19.46
N ILE A 198 17.58 -5.06 18.39
CA ILE A 198 16.15 -5.37 18.48
C ILE A 198 16.02 -6.88 18.29
N TRP A 199 15.49 -7.58 19.28
CA TRP A 199 15.40 -9.04 19.21
C TRP A 199 14.18 -9.49 18.43
N LEU A 200 14.26 -10.65 17.79
CA LEU A 200 13.18 -11.25 17.03
C LEU A 200 12.95 -12.68 17.51
N THR A 201 11.69 -13.04 17.77
CA THR A 201 11.33 -14.43 18.08
C THR A 201 10.14 -14.86 17.24
N CYS A 202 10.23 -16.04 16.63
CA CYS A 202 9.15 -16.64 15.87
C CYS A 202 8.67 -17.89 16.58
N LYS A 203 7.36 -17.98 16.80
CA LYS A 203 6.71 -19.12 17.41
C LYS A 203 5.64 -19.68 16.49
N VAL A 204 5.53 -21.00 16.48
CA VAL A 204 4.46 -21.70 15.81
C VAL A 204 3.22 -21.63 16.71
N THR A 205 2.15 -21.03 16.20
CA THR A 205 0.89 -20.85 16.95
C THR A 205 -0.02 -22.07 16.77
N GLU A 206 -0.10 -22.60 15.55
CA GLU A 206 -0.95 -23.72 15.17
C GLU A 206 -0.24 -24.56 14.09
N GLY A 207 -0.42 -25.89 14.12
CA GLY A 207 0.17 -26.82 13.16
C GLY A 207 1.46 -27.51 13.63
N PRO A 208 2.07 -28.35 12.77
CA PRO A 208 3.36 -28.98 13.07
C PRO A 208 4.45 -27.92 13.21
N SER A 209 5.37 -28.13 14.15
CA SER A 209 6.44 -27.18 14.46
C SER A 209 7.69 -27.45 13.60
N PRO A 210 7.93 -26.69 12.51
CA PRO A 210 9.21 -26.74 11.81
C PRO A 210 10.34 -26.21 12.70
N LYS A 211 11.58 -26.60 12.37
CA LYS A 211 12.76 -25.98 12.98
C LYS A 211 13.01 -24.63 12.31
N ILE A 212 13.03 -23.58 13.11
CA ILE A 212 13.18 -22.20 12.63
C ILE A 212 14.64 -21.78 12.78
N GLU A 213 15.30 -21.45 11.67
CA GLU A 213 16.67 -20.92 11.66
C GLU A 213 16.67 -19.45 11.25
N TYR A 214 17.47 -18.64 11.94
CA TYR A 214 17.57 -17.19 11.72
C TYR A 214 18.90 -16.84 11.06
N ILE A 215 18.84 -16.06 9.98
CA ILE A 215 20.02 -15.63 9.22
C ILE A 215 19.99 -14.09 9.14
N PRO A 216 21.03 -13.38 9.61
CA PRO A 216 22.27 -13.86 10.25
C PRO A 216 22.07 -14.35 11.70
N GLY A 217 20.93 -14.02 12.30
CA GLY A 217 20.59 -14.34 13.68
C GLY A 217 19.27 -13.69 14.09
N PRO A 218 18.75 -13.99 15.29
CA PRO A 218 17.42 -13.58 15.76
C PRO A 218 17.38 -12.11 16.23
N TYR A 219 17.97 -11.19 15.47
CA TYR A 219 18.09 -9.79 15.85
C TYR A 219 18.28 -8.84 14.67
N TYR A 220 17.88 -7.59 14.86
CA TYR A 220 18.24 -6.47 14.00
C TYR A 220 19.35 -5.65 14.67
N THR A 221 20.41 -5.35 13.91
CA THR A 221 21.54 -4.55 14.40
C THR A 221 21.17 -3.07 14.34
N ILE A 222 21.23 -2.36 15.47
CA ILE A 222 20.87 -0.95 15.52
C ILE A 222 22.07 -0.11 15.08
N SER A 223 21.82 0.78 14.14
CA SER A 223 22.72 1.85 13.74
C SER A 223 21.95 3.18 13.73
N HIS A 224 22.66 4.31 13.71
CA HIS A 224 22.04 5.64 13.69
C HIS A 224 21.08 5.83 12.49
N THR A 225 21.35 5.14 11.39
CA THR A 225 20.47 5.04 10.23
C THR A 225 20.38 3.59 9.79
N MET A 226 19.45 2.82 10.36
CA MET A 226 19.23 1.43 9.94
C MET A 226 18.82 1.43 8.46
N THR A 227 19.74 1.08 7.55
CA THR A 227 19.52 1.03 6.10
C THR A 227 19.79 -0.36 5.56
N GLY A 228 19.20 -0.65 4.39
CA GLY A 228 19.33 -1.93 3.70
C GLY A 228 19.13 -3.16 4.57
N THR A 229 20.12 -4.05 4.59
CA THR A 229 20.08 -5.40 5.18
C THR A 229 19.87 -5.41 6.70
N GLN A 230 20.26 -4.35 7.41
CA GLN A 230 20.15 -4.27 8.88
C GLN A 230 18.70 -4.33 9.39
N ARG A 231 17.73 -4.02 8.52
CA ARG A 231 16.29 -4.05 8.83
C ARG A 231 15.61 -5.34 8.41
N VAL A 232 16.36 -6.31 7.92
CA VAL A 232 15.83 -7.56 7.37
C VAL A 232 16.49 -8.73 8.07
N VAL A 233 15.67 -9.68 8.52
CA VAL A 233 16.13 -10.96 9.03
C VAL A 233 15.45 -12.06 8.23
N ALA A 234 16.24 -13.00 7.73
CA ALA A 234 15.73 -14.17 7.04
C ALA A 234 15.43 -15.29 8.05
N VAL A 235 14.31 -15.95 7.85
CA VAL A 235 13.76 -17.01 8.69
C VAL A 235 13.54 -18.22 7.80
N GLN A 236 14.41 -19.21 7.95
CA GLN A 236 14.34 -20.46 7.19
C GLN A 236 13.56 -21.50 7.98
N LEU A 237 12.62 -22.16 7.31
CA LEU A 237 11.79 -23.20 7.91
C LEU A 237 12.30 -24.57 7.49
N ASN A 238 13.04 -25.22 8.37
CA ASN A 238 13.55 -26.58 8.18
C ASN A 238 12.52 -27.62 8.64
N ASP A 239 12.52 -28.78 7.98
CA ASP A 239 11.63 -29.91 8.28
C ASP A 239 10.12 -29.57 8.19
N LEU A 240 9.70 -28.77 7.21
CA LEU A 240 8.29 -28.43 7.02
C LEU A 240 7.46 -29.65 6.56
N VAL A 241 6.39 -29.96 7.29
CA VAL A 241 5.52 -31.10 6.98
C VAL A 241 4.64 -30.78 5.76
N PRO A 242 4.70 -31.57 4.68
CA PRO A 242 3.89 -31.33 3.48
C PRO A 242 2.40 -31.56 3.72
N ASN A 243 1.57 -30.84 2.95
CA ASN A 243 0.09 -30.85 2.98
C ASN A 243 -0.50 -30.47 4.34
N SER A 244 0.23 -29.71 5.14
CA SER A 244 -0.24 -29.16 6.41
C SER A 244 -0.15 -27.65 6.40
N GLU A 245 -1.07 -26.98 7.08
CA GLU A 245 -1.02 -25.53 7.29
C GLU A 245 -0.35 -25.24 8.64
N VAL A 246 0.67 -24.40 8.62
CA VAL A 246 1.43 -23.98 9.79
C VAL A 246 1.27 -22.48 9.97
N PHE A 247 0.86 -22.05 11.16
CA PHE A 247 0.73 -20.64 11.51
C PHE A 247 1.93 -20.20 12.34
N ILE A 248 2.66 -19.21 11.85
CA ILE A 248 3.87 -18.68 12.47
C ILE A 248 3.62 -17.23 12.87
N THR A 249 3.95 -16.91 14.12
CA THR A 249 3.87 -15.56 14.67
C THR A 249 5.27 -15.13 15.07
N CYS A 250 5.77 -14.06 14.45
CA CYS A 250 7.07 -13.47 14.73
C CYS A 250 6.92 -12.13 15.42
N THR A 251 7.56 -11.97 16.57
CA THR A 251 7.47 -10.80 17.43
C THR A 251 8.83 -10.14 17.58
N ALA A 252 8.88 -8.82 17.40
CA ALA A 252 10.06 -8.02 17.68
C ALA A 252 9.99 -7.44 19.09
N TRP A 253 11.11 -7.46 19.80
CA TRP A 253 11.21 -7.06 21.20
C TRP A 253 12.13 -5.85 21.35
N ALA A 254 11.55 -4.75 21.81
CA ALA A 254 12.24 -3.57 22.33
C ALA A 254 11.31 -2.87 23.33
N ARG A 255 11.87 -2.08 24.26
CA ARG A 255 11.10 -1.39 25.31
C ARG A 255 10.08 -0.41 24.76
N ASN A 256 10.35 0.18 23.60
CA ASN A 256 9.50 1.17 22.92
C ASN A 256 8.76 0.61 21.69
N LEU A 257 8.67 -0.71 21.57
CA LEU A 257 7.88 -1.39 20.53
C LEU A 257 6.57 -1.93 21.15
N PRO A 258 5.43 -1.28 20.89
CA PRO A 258 4.14 -1.79 21.34
C PRO A 258 3.79 -3.04 20.54
N ILE A 259 3.51 -4.12 21.26
CA ILE A 259 3.04 -5.38 20.69
C ILE A 259 1.52 -5.41 20.84
N ASP A 260 0.82 -5.32 19.73
CA ASP A 260 -0.65 -5.31 19.69
C ASP A 260 -1.12 -6.53 18.90
N LEU A 261 -1.59 -7.58 19.60
CA LEU A 261 -2.00 -8.86 19.01
C LEU A 261 -3.27 -8.78 18.15
N GLN A 262 -4.00 -7.66 18.17
CA GLN A 262 -5.25 -7.51 17.42
C GLN A 262 -4.99 -7.21 15.95
N TYR A 263 -3.92 -6.47 15.63
CA TYR A 263 -3.62 -6.02 14.28
C TYR A 263 -2.25 -6.49 13.83
N ASN A 264 -2.23 -7.22 12.71
CA ASN A 264 -0.99 -7.70 12.12
C ASN A 264 -0.07 -6.53 11.72
N GLY A 265 1.22 -6.63 12.06
CA GLY A 265 2.24 -5.64 11.70
C GLY A 265 2.58 -4.61 12.79
N LYS A 266 1.93 -4.62 13.95
CA LYS A 266 2.30 -3.81 15.13
C LYS A 266 3.07 -4.65 16.15
N GLY A 267 4.40 -4.55 16.13
CA GLY A 267 5.30 -5.31 17.02
C GLY A 267 5.36 -6.82 16.75
N HIS A 268 4.38 -7.38 16.05
CA HIS A 268 4.33 -8.78 15.64
C HIS A 268 3.82 -8.92 14.20
N VAL A 269 4.17 -10.03 13.55
CA VAL A 269 3.67 -10.45 12.25
C VAL A 269 3.21 -11.90 12.30
N LYS A 270 1.97 -12.17 11.89
CA LYS A 270 1.40 -13.51 11.74
C LYS A 270 1.25 -13.85 10.27
N PHE A 271 1.73 -15.01 9.87
CA PHE A 271 1.51 -15.57 8.54
C PHE A 271 1.33 -17.10 8.64
N SER A 272 0.60 -17.67 7.69
CA SER A 272 0.42 -19.11 7.53
C SER A 272 1.08 -19.61 6.26
N ILE A 273 1.56 -20.83 6.29
CA ILE A 273 2.19 -21.48 5.16
C ILE A 273 1.64 -22.89 4.97
N ASN A 274 1.41 -23.25 3.71
CA ASN A 274 0.98 -24.59 3.31
C ASN A 274 1.77 -25.04 2.08
N MET A 275 2.71 -25.97 2.29
CA MET A 275 3.47 -26.59 1.21
C MET A 275 2.74 -27.84 0.71
N ARG A 276 2.26 -27.83 -0.53
CA ARG A 276 1.53 -28.95 -1.13
C ARG A 276 2.44 -29.80 -2.02
N VAL A 277 2.29 -31.13 -1.96
CA VAL A 277 3.12 -32.09 -2.74
C VAL A 277 2.30 -32.86 -3.79
N GLY A 278 0.97 -32.67 -3.83
CA GLY A 278 0.09 -33.27 -4.84
C GLY A 278 0.10 -32.56 -6.20
N THR A 279 -0.59 -33.15 -7.19
CA THR A 279 -0.94 -32.45 -8.44
C THR A 279 -2.02 -31.41 -8.15
N LYS A 280 -1.88 -30.20 -8.72
CA LYS A 280 -2.88 -29.15 -8.59
C LYS A 280 -4.19 -29.65 -9.17
N GLN A 281 -5.19 -29.88 -8.32
CA GLN A 281 -6.55 -30.12 -8.80
C GLN A 281 -6.99 -28.86 -9.54
N ALA A 282 -7.30 -28.99 -10.83
CA ALA A 282 -7.96 -27.93 -11.57
C ALA A 282 -9.26 -27.57 -10.83
N PRO A 283 -9.62 -26.28 -10.71
CA PRO A 283 -10.86 -25.90 -10.05
C PRO A 283 -12.01 -26.69 -10.67
N GLU A 284 -12.65 -27.50 -9.83
CA GLU A 284 -13.76 -28.35 -10.23
C GLU A 284 -14.90 -27.44 -10.73
N PRO A 285 -15.42 -27.65 -11.95
CA PRO A 285 -16.55 -26.86 -12.41
C PRO A 285 -17.73 -27.13 -11.47
N LEU A 286 -18.29 -26.04 -10.95
CA LEU A 286 -19.42 -26.01 -10.03
C LEU A 286 -20.55 -26.92 -10.55
N ASN A 287 -20.63 -28.14 -10.02
CA ASN A 287 -21.61 -29.12 -10.45
C ASN A 287 -22.93 -28.78 -9.75
N GLN A 288 -23.90 -28.25 -10.49
CA GLN A 288 -25.22 -27.94 -9.98
C GLN A 288 -25.93 -29.24 -9.58
N SER A 289 -26.14 -29.44 -8.29
CA SER A 289 -26.95 -30.54 -7.76
C SER A 289 -28.41 -30.39 -8.21
N PRO A 290 -29.06 -31.43 -8.75
CA PRO A 290 -30.49 -31.42 -8.99
C PRO A 290 -31.26 -31.64 -7.67
N MET A 291 -32.12 -30.70 -7.31
CA MET A 291 -33.06 -30.87 -6.19
C MET A 291 -34.15 -31.89 -6.57
N THR A 292 -34.14 -33.00 -5.86
CA THR A 292 -35.24 -33.97 -5.74
C THR A 292 -36.42 -33.35 -5.00
N HIS A 293 -37.59 -33.27 -5.66
CA HIS A 293 -38.87 -32.96 -5.00
C HIS A 293 -39.66 -34.25 -4.73
N SER A 294 -39.89 -34.52 -3.45
CA SER A 294 -40.78 -35.54 -2.92
C SER A 294 -42.25 -35.23 -3.24
N LYS A 295 -43.02 -36.25 -3.63
CA LYS A 295 -44.48 -36.21 -3.87
C LYS A 295 -45.27 -36.56 -2.61
N GLU A 296 -46.34 -35.83 -2.33
CA GLU A 296 -47.58 -36.32 -1.67
C GLU A 296 -48.74 -35.34 -2.01
N LYS A 297 -49.67 -35.67 -2.93
CA LYS A 297 -51.11 -36.07 -2.77
C LYS A 297 -51.99 -35.08 -1.96
N MET A 298 -53.26 -34.74 -2.25
CA MET A 298 -54.31 -35.16 -3.22
C MET A 298 -55.57 -34.26 -3.04
N ASP A 299 -56.34 -34.07 -4.12
CA ASP A 299 -57.80 -33.78 -4.27
C ASP A 299 -58.50 -32.39 -4.06
N THR A 300 -58.84 -31.80 -5.22
CA THR A 300 -60.18 -31.44 -5.79
C THR A 300 -61.21 -30.54 -5.07
N SER A 301 -61.50 -29.36 -5.64
CA SER A 301 -62.85 -28.91 -6.08
C SER A 301 -62.83 -27.46 -6.66
N ALA A 302 -63.59 -27.24 -7.74
CA ALA A 302 -63.81 -25.95 -8.45
C ALA A 302 -65.12 -25.27 -7.93
N PRO A 303 -65.47 -23.97 -8.19
CA PRO A 303 -65.43 -23.29 -9.51
C PRO A 303 -65.06 -21.77 -9.54
N GLU A 304 -64.74 -21.28 -10.75
CA GLU A 304 -64.60 -19.88 -11.20
C GLU A 304 -65.99 -19.22 -11.46
N PRO A 305 -66.16 -17.90 -11.81
CA PRO A 305 -65.22 -17.00 -12.51
C PRO A 305 -65.18 -15.52 -12.04
N HIS A 306 -64.22 -14.73 -12.53
CA HIS A 306 -64.47 -13.46 -13.25
C HIS A 306 -63.18 -12.87 -13.83
N ASN A 307 -63.16 -12.80 -15.17
CA ASN A 307 -62.18 -12.12 -16.02
C ASN A 307 -62.18 -10.59 -15.84
N LEU A 308 -61.02 -9.94 -16.02
CA LEU A 308 -60.80 -8.99 -17.12
C LEU A 308 -59.30 -8.65 -17.29
N ASN A 309 -58.82 -8.85 -18.51
CA ASN A 309 -57.51 -8.44 -19.08
C ASN A 309 -57.38 -6.89 -19.11
N ALA A 310 -56.28 -6.18 -19.38
CA ALA A 310 -55.02 -6.40 -20.09
C ALA A 310 -54.07 -5.17 -19.90
N ALA A 311 -52.85 -5.30 -20.41
CA ALA A 311 -51.94 -4.25 -20.93
C ALA A 311 -50.96 -3.60 -19.92
N LEU A 312 -49.66 -3.97 -19.94
CA LEU A 312 -48.56 -3.58 -20.86
C LEU A 312 -47.72 -2.43 -20.28
N LEU A 313 -46.52 -2.73 -19.77
CA LEU A 313 -45.38 -1.81 -19.81
C LEU A 313 -44.07 -2.60 -19.95
N ASP A 314 -43.43 -2.37 -21.10
CA ASP A 314 -42.05 -2.70 -21.47
C ASP A 314 -41.02 -2.05 -20.53
N MET A 315 -39.92 -2.78 -20.29
CA MET A 315 -38.61 -2.22 -19.95
C MET A 315 -37.53 -2.86 -20.84
N PRO A 316 -36.47 -2.10 -21.21
CA PRO A 316 -35.60 -2.38 -22.36
C PRO A 316 -34.44 -3.34 -22.05
N PRO A 317 -33.78 -3.91 -23.09
CA PRO A 317 -32.66 -4.83 -22.93
C PRO A 317 -31.31 -4.15 -22.66
N GLU A 318 -30.44 -4.90 -21.99
CA GLU A 318 -29.05 -4.57 -21.67
C GLU A 318 -28.14 -4.78 -22.89
N VAL A 319 -27.18 -3.87 -23.08
CA VAL A 319 -26.32 -3.74 -24.27
C VAL A 319 -25.00 -4.48 -24.04
N GLU A 320 -24.68 -5.46 -24.89
CA GLU A 320 -23.34 -6.05 -25.01
C GLU A 320 -22.36 -5.10 -25.73
N PRO A 321 -21.06 -5.08 -25.37
CA PRO A 321 -20.05 -4.32 -26.12
C PRO A 321 -19.56 -5.10 -27.36
N PRO A 322 -19.24 -4.41 -28.47
CA PRO A 322 -18.88 -5.06 -29.72
C PRO A 322 -17.40 -5.50 -29.75
N ALA A 323 -17.17 -6.60 -30.46
CA ALA A 323 -15.86 -7.04 -30.90
C ALA A 323 -15.35 -6.15 -32.04
N GLU A 324 -14.11 -5.69 -31.96
CA GLU A 324 -13.40 -5.08 -33.09
C GLU A 324 -11.98 -5.66 -33.20
N SER A 325 -11.72 -6.23 -34.38
CA SER A 325 -10.46 -6.81 -34.83
C SER A 325 -9.48 -5.72 -35.27
N VAL A 326 -8.26 -5.73 -34.75
CA VAL A 326 -7.16 -4.88 -35.26
C VAL A 326 -6.03 -5.76 -35.80
N ASN A 327 -5.81 -5.63 -37.11
CA ASN A 327 -4.68 -6.18 -37.86
C ASN A 327 -3.37 -5.52 -37.39
N VAL A 328 -2.38 -6.35 -37.04
CA VAL A 328 -1.00 -5.92 -36.80
C VAL A 328 -0.25 -5.87 -38.13
N GLY A 329 -0.12 -4.66 -38.68
CA GLY A 329 0.88 -4.34 -39.70
C GLY A 329 2.26 -4.22 -39.06
N ARG A 330 3.26 -4.83 -39.69
CA ARG A 330 4.65 -4.95 -39.25
C ARG A 330 5.50 -4.02 -40.12
N GLU A 331 6.20 -3.06 -39.50
CA GLU A 331 7.31 -2.29 -40.10
C GLU A 331 8.20 -1.70 -38.97
N PRO A 332 9.47 -1.30 -39.24
CA PRO A 332 10.63 -1.98 -38.67
C PRO A 332 11.32 -1.25 -37.51
N LEU A 333 12.18 -2.02 -36.83
CA LEU A 333 13.08 -1.62 -35.76
C LEU A 333 13.92 -0.39 -36.12
N MET A 334 13.93 0.59 -35.22
CA MET A 334 14.88 1.70 -35.22
C MET A 334 16.07 1.31 -34.33
N GLU A 335 17.27 1.31 -34.92
CA GLU A 335 18.55 1.03 -34.25
C GLU A 335 18.87 2.07 -33.16
N PRO A 336 19.62 1.68 -32.11
CA PRO A 336 20.12 2.61 -31.11
C PRO A 336 21.27 3.47 -31.68
N PRO A 337 21.43 4.73 -31.24
CA PRO A 337 22.44 5.61 -31.80
C PRO A 337 23.86 5.17 -31.44
N GLU A 338 24.73 5.20 -32.45
CA GLU A 338 26.17 4.98 -32.37
C GLU A 338 26.84 5.97 -31.40
N THR A 339 27.72 5.43 -30.57
CA THR A 339 28.72 6.16 -29.80
C THR A 339 29.76 6.78 -30.74
N GLY A 340 29.73 8.11 -30.87
CA GLY A 340 30.81 8.89 -31.47
C GLY A 340 32.03 9.04 -30.54
N PRO A 341 33.21 9.34 -31.10
CA PRO A 341 34.51 9.11 -30.48
C PRO A 341 34.82 10.12 -29.38
N GLY A 342 35.53 9.64 -28.34
CA GLY A 342 35.90 10.41 -27.16
C GLY A 342 36.81 11.60 -27.47
N PRO A 343 36.77 12.65 -26.63
CA PRO A 343 37.77 13.70 -26.69
C PRO A 343 39.07 13.22 -26.04
N ASP A 344 40.16 13.54 -26.73
CA ASP A 344 41.55 13.30 -26.38
C ASP A 344 41.90 13.69 -24.95
N LEU A 345 42.65 12.79 -24.32
CA LEU A 345 43.22 12.89 -22.99
C LEU A 345 44.57 13.62 -23.05
N LEU A 346 44.59 14.94 -23.24
CA LEU A 346 45.78 15.76 -22.98
C LEU A 346 45.38 17.13 -22.41
N ASP A 347 46.08 17.52 -21.35
CA ASP A 347 46.07 18.81 -20.64
C ASP A 347 44.89 19.10 -19.70
N MET A 348 45.01 18.64 -18.45
CA MET A 348 44.61 19.42 -17.28
C MET A 348 45.71 19.42 -16.22
N PRO A 349 45.92 20.55 -15.51
CA PRO A 349 47.06 20.77 -14.62
C PRO A 349 46.91 19.99 -13.30
N SER A 350 48.06 19.60 -12.75
CA SER A 350 48.20 18.90 -11.46
C SER A 350 47.56 19.67 -10.30
N PRO A 351 46.94 18.98 -9.32
CA PRO A 351 46.45 19.60 -8.10
C PRO A 351 47.61 20.12 -7.23
N PRO A 352 47.42 21.21 -6.44
CA PRO A 352 48.48 21.79 -5.64
C PRO A 352 48.86 20.89 -4.47
N GLU A 353 50.17 20.79 -4.25
CA GLU A 353 50.83 20.09 -3.15
C GLU A 353 50.44 20.74 -1.80
N LEU A 354 50.04 19.92 -0.82
CA LEU A 354 49.83 20.39 0.55
C LEU A 354 51.19 20.68 1.20
N GLU A 355 51.43 21.94 1.55
CA GLU A 355 52.56 22.35 2.40
C GLU A 355 52.37 21.83 3.85
N PRO A 356 53.46 21.39 4.52
CA PRO A 356 53.44 20.99 5.92
C PRO A 356 53.36 22.22 6.84
N PRO A 357 52.78 22.11 8.05
CA PRO A 357 52.63 23.26 8.94
C PRO A 357 53.97 23.64 9.60
N GLU A 358 54.32 24.93 9.51
CA GLU A 358 55.42 25.53 10.26
C GLU A 358 55.10 25.64 11.76
N GLU A 359 56.06 25.25 12.60
CA GLU A 359 56.14 25.59 14.02
C GLU A 359 56.52 27.07 14.20
N GLY A 360 55.88 27.79 15.14
CA GLY A 360 56.27 29.17 15.43
C GLY A 360 55.47 29.91 16.50
N VAL A 361 55.61 29.46 17.76
CA VAL A 361 55.81 30.23 19.02
C VAL A 361 54.96 31.48 19.33
N ASP A 362 54.31 31.40 20.51
CA ASP A 362 54.14 32.40 21.62
C ASP A 362 52.65 32.49 22.04
N GLY A 363 52.19 32.36 23.28
CA GLY A 363 52.75 32.19 24.62
C GLY A 363 51.65 32.60 25.61
N SER A 364 51.16 31.70 26.47
CA SER A 364 50.49 32.00 27.77
C SER A 364 49.94 30.75 28.49
N ARG A 365 50.82 30.16 29.31
CA ARG A 365 50.62 29.74 30.71
C ARG A 365 49.17 29.60 31.25
N VAL A 366 48.71 28.37 31.55
CA VAL A 366 48.15 27.86 32.84
C VAL A 366 48.19 26.32 32.86
N SER A 367 48.63 25.73 33.97
CA SER A 367 48.92 24.30 34.20
C SER A 367 47.72 23.32 34.19
N PRO A 368 47.91 22.04 33.83
CA PRO A 368 46.91 20.98 33.99
C PRO A 368 47.04 20.22 35.34
N MET A 369 45.88 19.82 35.87
CA MET A 369 45.68 19.06 37.11
C MET A 369 46.06 17.57 36.93
N LYS A 370 46.66 16.97 37.97
CA LYS A 370 47.27 15.63 38.04
C LYS A 370 46.23 14.49 38.25
N PRO A 371 46.48 13.25 37.75
CA PRO A 371 45.67 12.06 38.07
C PRO A 371 45.96 11.47 39.47
N PRO A 372 45.06 10.64 40.03
CA PRO A 372 45.05 10.26 41.45
C PRO A 372 45.98 9.10 41.82
N GLU A 373 46.49 9.15 43.05
CA GLU A 373 47.27 8.11 43.74
C GLU A 373 46.39 7.03 44.40
N SER A 374 47.02 5.86 44.53
CA SER A 374 46.63 4.60 45.17
C SER A 374 46.04 4.65 46.58
N GLY A 375 45.06 3.77 46.85
CA GLY A 375 44.61 3.35 48.19
C GLY A 375 44.69 1.82 48.36
N PRO A 376 44.67 1.28 49.60
CA PRO A 376 45.34 0.03 49.94
C PRO A 376 44.49 -1.26 49.89
N ASP A 377 45.24 -2.36 49.77
CA ASP A 377 44.89 -3.78 49.90
C ASP A 377 43.83 -4.13 50.97
N TYR A 378 42.84 -4.94 50.58
CA TYR A 378 42.05 -5.76 51.48
C TYR A 378 42.23 -7.24 51.12
N GLY A 379 42.73 -8.02 52.08
CA GLY A 379 42.89 -9.47 51.99
C GLY A 379 41.57 -10.27 52.06
N PRO A 380 41.63 -11.59 51.83
CA PRO A 380 40.47 -12.40 51.46
C PRO A 380 39.60 -12.87 52.65
N PRO A 381 38.31 -13.17 52.42
CA PRO A 381 37.39 -13.63 53.45
C PRO A 381 37.52 -15.13 53.75
N THR A 382 37.55 -15.46 55.04
CA THR A 382 37.46 -16.80 55.64
C THR A 382 36.01 -17.31 55.69
N GLU A 383 35.84 -18.59 55.34
CA GLU A 383 34.62 -19.42 55.44
C GLU A 383 34.24 -19.82 56.89
N PRO A 384 33.03 -20.41 57.12
CA PRO A 384 32.27 -20.33 58.37
C PRO A 384 32.54 -21.49 59.35
N PRO A 385 31.89 -21.46 60.53
CA PRO A 385 31.13 -22.66 60.89
C PRO A 385 29.79 -22.43 61.64
N SER A 386 28.88 -23.37 61.36
CA SER A 386 27.73 -23.90 62.13
C SER A 386 26.53 -23.02 62.45
#